data_AF-A0A0G0RZY5-F1
#
_entry.id   AF-A0A0G0RZY5-F1
#
_cell.length_a   1.000
_cell.length_b   1.000
_cell.length_c   1.000
_cell.angle_alpha   90.00
_cell.angle_beta   90.00
_cell.angle_gamma   90.00
#
_symmetry.space_group_name_H-M   'P 1'
#
loop_
_entity.id
_entity.type
_entity.pdbx_description
1 polymer ?
#
loop_
_entity_poly.entity_id
_entity_poly.type
_entity_poly.pdbx_seq_one_letter_code
_entity_poly.pdbx_strand_id
1 'polypeptide(L)'
;MATNRTHQNPKEVIENFMGDSPKNAIILLVLSINNFLNNEIKTTVDQNPPQTSLLFMGIHASILTLSEVLFNLKGPKGYKKFLEEFIDEGSEDKCFSLIANEIHAWRNTLAHSWLSLRGHDIDYEYGMPKGFEEREGTLYINPKIYLDLYLRAFNSNRILLYVNRMSEADLLKA
;
A
#
# COMPACT_ATOMS: atom_id res chain seq x y z
N MET A 1 21.93 -8.58 -4.30
CA MET A 1 22.21 -7.61 -3.22
C MET A 1 21.69 -6.26 -3.68
N ALA A 2 20.60 -5.77 -3.08
CA ALA A 2 20.08 -4.44 -3.39
C ALA A 2 20.96 -3.39 -2.68
N THR A 3 21.67 -2.58 -3.45
CA THR A 3 22.42 -1.45 -2.92
C THR A 3 21.44 -0.43 -2.35
N ASN A 4 21.61 -0.14 -1.06
CA ASN A 4 20.84 0.87 -0.34
C ASN A 4 21.11 2.24 -1.01
N ARG A 5 20.08 2.85 -1.61
CA ARG A 5 20.20 4.13 -2.36
C ARG A 5 20.10 5.37 -1.45
N THR A 6 20.17 5.19 -0.14
CA THR A 6 20.21 6.27 0.86
C THR A 6 21.41 7.21 0.69
N HIS A 7 22.38 6.85 -0.16
CA HIS A 7 23.57 7.64 -0.49
C HIS A 7 23.65 8.05 -1.98
N GLN A 8 22.52 8.18 -2.69
CA GLN A 8 22.55 8.83 -4.00
C GLN A 8 22.88 10.32 -3.82
N ASN A 9 23.74 10.84 -4.71
CA ASN A 9 24.15 12.25 -4.67
C ASN A 9 22.89 13.13 -4.84
N PRO A 10 22.57 14.01 -3.88
CA PRO A 10 21.40 14.89 -3.96
C PRO A 10 21.35 15.69 -5.27
N LYS A 11 22.51 16.04 -5.84
CA LYS A 11 22.57 16.72 -7.14
C LYS A 11 22.09 15.86 -8.30
N GLU A 12 22.43 14.58 -8.36
CA GLU A 12 21.93 13.69 -9.42
C GLU A 12 20.43 13.46 -9.30
N VAL A 13 19.89 13.40 -8.08
CA VAL A 13 18.44 13.29 -7.85
C VAL A 13 17.72 14.56 -8.31
N ILE A 14 18.28 15.73 -8.01
CA ILE A 14 17.74 17.03 -8.42
C ILE A 14 17.88 17.27 -9.94
N GLU A 15 18.99 16.88 -10.56
CA GLU A 15 19.20 17.01 -12.00
C GLU A 15 18.24 16.10 -12.79
N ASN A 16 17.99 14.89 -12.30
CA ASN A 16 16.94 14.03 -12.85
C ASN A 16 15.52 14.58 -12.61
N PHE A 17 15.30 15.34 -11.53
CA PHE A 17 14.04 16.02 -11.24
C PHE A 17 13.79 17.21 -12.19
N MET A 18 14.85 17.94 -12.54
CA MET A 18 14.77 19.05 -13.50
C MET A 18 14.68 18.59 -14.97
N GLY A 19 14.91 17.30 -15.24
CA GLY A 19 14.67 16.67 -16.54
C GLY A 19 13.22 16.25 -16.76
N ASP A 20 12.30 17.22 -16.74
CA ASP A 20 10.92 17.33 -17.31
C ASP A 20 10.01 16.09 -17.61
N SER A 21 10.33 14.86 -17.20
CA SER A 21 9.45 13.71 -17.44
C SER A 21 8.55 13.46 -16.22
N PRO A 22 7.21 13.49 -16.36
CA PRO A 22 6.27 13.08 -15.30
C PRO A 22 6.61 11.70 -14.71
N LYS A 23 7.24 10.82 -15.50
CA LYS A 23 7.74 9.53 -15.07
C LYS A 23 8.75 9.62 -13.92
N ASN A 24 9.66 10.61 -13.93
CA ASN A 24 10.66 10.77 -12.88
C ASN A 24 10.01 11.15 -11.56
N ALA A 25 8.98 12.00 -11.58
CA ALA A 25 8.21 12.34 -10.38
C ALA A 25 7.53 11.10 -9.78
N ILE A 26 6.91 10.26 -10.60
CA ILE A 26 6.29 9.00 -10.16
C ILE A 26 7.34 8.04 -9.57
N ILE A 27 8.49 7.89 -10.22
CA ILE A 27 9.60 7.05 -9.72
C ILE A 27 10.05 7.56 -8.35
N LEU A 28 10.25 8.87 -8.19
CA LEU A 28 10.67 9.46 -6.92
C LEU A 28 9.63 9.27 -5.82
N LEU A 29 8.34 9.37 -6.14
CA LEU A 29 7.25 9.08 -5.21
C LEU A 29 7.29 7.63 -4.72
N VAL A 30 7.41 6.67 -5.64
CA VAL A 30 7.53 5.24 -5.31
C VAL A 30 8.76 5.00 -4.43
N LEU A 31 9.90 5.60 -4.76
CA LEU A 31 11.13 5.49 -3.96
C LEU A 31 11.00 6.15 -2.58
N SER A 32 10.30 7.29 -2.49
CA SER A 32 10.05 7.97 -1.22
C SER A 32 9.21 7.13 -0.29
N ILE A 33 8.11 6.55 -0.80
CA ILE A 33 7.27 5.62 -0.04
C ILE A 33 8.11 4.41 0.39
N ASN A 34 8.88 3.82 -0.52
CA ASN A 34 9.65 2.62 -0.20
C ASN A 34 10.75 2.84 0.85
N ASN A 35 11.47 3.96 0.74
CA ASN A 35 12.66 4.20 1.55
C ASN A 35 12.37 4.93 2.87
N PHE A 36 11.23 5.63 2.97
CA PHE A 36 10.85 6.38 4.17
C PHE A 36 9.59 5.82 4.79
N LEU A 37 8.44 5.96 4.13
CA LEU A 37 7.14 5.63 4.73
C LEU A 37 7.00 4.14 5.08
N ASN A 38 7.49 3.24 4.23
CA ASN A 38 7.42 1.80 4.48
C ASN A 38 8.25 1.38 5.71
N ASN A 39 9.27 2.15 6.11
CA ASN A 39 10.01 1.86 7.33
C ASN A 39 9.16 2.19 8.57
N GLU A 40 8.46 3.31 8.56
CA GLU A 40 7.51 3.68 9.63
C GLU A 40 6.38 2.65 9.74
N ILE A 41 5.78 2.27 8.61
CA ILE A 41 4.70 1.26 8.58
C ILE A 41 5.19 -0.07 9.15
N LYS A 42 6.40 -0.54 8.83
CA LYS A 42 6.95 -1.80 9.36
C LYS A 42 6.98 -1.81 10.89
N THR A 43 7.41 -0.70 11.51
CA THR A 43 7.54 -0.67 12.97
C THR A 43 6.22 -0.83 13.72
N THR A 44 5.08 -0.57 13.06
CA THR A 44 3.76 -0.65 13.70
C THR A 44 3.39 -2.06 14.17
N VAL A 45 3.90 -3.13 13.53
CA VAL A 45 3.66 -4.51 13.98
C VAL A 45 4.63 -4.97 15.08
N ASP A 46 5.75 -4.26 15.24
CA ASP A 46 6.79 -4.59 16.22
C ASP A 46 6.55 -3.91 17.58
N GLN A 47 5.61 -2.97 17.66
CA GLN A 47 5.18 -2.35 18.91
C GLN A 47 4.43 -3.36 19.82
N ASN A 48 4.45 -3.11 21.13
CA ASN A 48 3.66 -3.87 22.09
C ASN A 48 2.78 -2.94 22.94
N PRO A 49 1.45 -2.86 22.70
CA PRO A 49 0.70 -3.62 21.68
C PRO A 49 0.97 -3.11 20.25
N PRO A 50 0.75 -3.94 19.22
CA PRO A 50 0.84 -3.52 17.82
C PRO A 50 -0.08 -2.34 17.52
N GLN A 51 0.39 -1.41 16.69
CA GLN A 51 -0.35 -0.22 16.29
C GLN A 51 -1.12 -0.46 14.97
N THR A 52 -2.03 -1.44 14.99
CA THR A 52 -2.74 -1.95 13.79
C THR A 52 -3.48 -0.86 13.02
N SER A 53 -4.12 0.08 13.71
CA SER A 53 -4.82 1.19 13.03
C SER A 53 -3.86 2.07 12.23
N LEU A 54 -2.65 2.33 12.74
CA LEU A 54 -1.63 3.10 12.01
C LEU A 54 -1.10 2.32 10.80
N LEU A 55 -0.95 0.99 10.92
CA LEU A 55 -0.58 0.12 9.80
C LEU A 55 -1.56 0.27 8.65
N PHE A 56 -2.86 0.09 8.91
CA PHE A 56 -3.89 0.18 7.88
C PHE A 56 -3.98 1.58 7.30
N MET A 57 -3.91 2.63 8.11
CA MET A 57 -3.91 4.01 7.61
C MET A 57 -2.71 4.31 6.72
N GLY A 58 -1.51 3.91 7.14
CA GLY A 58 -0.28 4.11 6.37
C GLY A 58 -0.29 3.39 5.04
N ILE A 59 -0.63 2.09 5.03
CA ILE A 59 -0.75 1.31 3.79
C ILE A 59 -1.82 1.91 2.88
N HIS A 60 -2.99 2.24 3.42
CA HIS A 60 -4.09 2.77 2.61
C HIS A 60 -3.77 4.13 2.00
N ALA A 61 -3.11 5.02 2.75
CA ALA A 61 -2.67 6.32 2.24
C ALA A 61 -1.65 6.17 1.11
N SER A 62 -0.66 5.28 1.27
CA SER A 62 0.31 4.97 0.21
C SER A 62 -0.37 4.43 -1.05
N ILE A 63 -1.30 3.49 -0.87
CA ILE A 63 -2.02 2.86 -1.98
C ILE A 63 -2.85 3.90 -2.73
N LEU A 64 -3.63 4.73 -2.05
CA LEU A 64 -4.46 5.75 -2.72
C LEU A 64 -3.60 6.77 -3.47
N THR A 65 -2.50 7.21 -2.85
CA THR A 65 -1.54 8.14 -3.47
C THR A 65 -0.98 7.54 -4.76
N LEU A 66 -0.56 6.27 -4.72
CA LEU A 66 -0.04 5.59 -5.90
C LEU A 66 -1.12 5.29 -6.94
N SER A 67 -2.33 4.95 -6.51
CA SER A 67 -3.44 4.64 -7.42
C SER A 67 -3.84 5.85 -8.26
N GLU A 68 -3.79 7.04 -7.67
CA GLU A 68 -4.08 8.29 -8.37
C GLU A 68 -3.03 8.54 -9.47
N VAL A 69 -1.74 8.42 -9.17
CA VAL A 69 -0.69 8.69 -10.17
C VAL A 69 -0.50 7.57 -11.20
N LEU A 70 -0.78 6.31 -10.84
CA LEU A 70 -0.55 5.17 -11.75
C LEU A 70 -1.76 4.89 -12.63
N PHE A 71 -2.97 5.12 -12.13
CA PHE A 71 -4.21 4.70 -12.79
C PHE A 71 -5.20 5.85 -13.01
N ASN A 72 -4.93 7.04 -12.46
CA ASN A 72 -5.91 8.13 -12.36
C ASN A 72 -7.22 7.67 -11.69
N LEU A 73 -7.10 6.83 -10.66
CA LEU A 73 -8.23 6.29 -9.89
C LEU A 73 -8.12 6.71 -8.43
N LYS A 74 -9.23 7.21 -7.89
CA LYS A 74 -9.34 7.63 -6.49
C LYS A 74 -10.27 6.72 -5.68
N GLY A 75 -10.19 6.84 -4.36
CA GLY A 75 -11.12 6.21 -3.43
C GLY A 75 -11.12 4.67 -3.54
N PRO A 76 -12.27 4.01 -3.29
CA PRO A 76 -12.36 2.55 -3.28
C PRO A 76 -11.91 1.89 -4.58
N LYS A 77 -12.19 2.51 -5.74
CA LYS A 77 -11.82 1.97 -7.05
C LYS A 77 -10.31 1.93 -7.26
N GLY A 78 -9.61 3.02 -6.92
CA GLY A 78 -8.16 3.08 -6.99
C GLY A 78 -7.52 2.08 -6.01
N TYR A 79 -8.00 2.08 -4.77
CA TYR A 79 -7.54 1.15 -3.74
C TYR A 79 -7.65 -0.32 -4.18
N LYS A 80 -8.81 -0.74 -4.67
CA LYS A 80 -9.03 -2.09 -5.19
C LYS A 80 -8.11 -2.40 -6.37
N LYS A 81 -8.03 -1.50 -7.36
CA LYS A 81 -7.20 -1.73 -8.55
C LYS A 81 -5.73 -1.94 -8.22
N PHE A 82 -5.19 -1.20 -7.24
CA PHE A 82 -3.82 -1.38 -6.79
C PHE A 82 -3.60 -2.73 -6.11
N LEU A 83 -4.55 -3.18 -5.29
CA LEU A 83 -4.48 -4.51 -4.65
C LEU A 83 -4.40 -5.61 -5.71
N GLU A 84 -5.30 -5.58 -6.69
CA GLU A 84 -5.35 -6.54 -7.80
C GLU A 84 -4.04 -6.56 -8.61
N GLU A 85 -3.44 -5.40 -8.86
CA GLU A 85 -2.26 -5.28 -9.72
C GLU A 85 -0.97 -5.69 -9.00
N PHE A 86 -0.85 -5.41 -7.70
CA PHE A 86 0.46 -5.46 -7.02
C PHE A 86 0.53 -6.33 -5.77
N ILE A 87 -0.58 -6.55 -5.06
CA ILE A 87 -0.61 -7.14 -3.72
C ILE A 87 -1.20 -8.55 -3.71
N ASP A 88 -2.27 -8.78 -4.46
CA ASP A 88 -2.96 -10.06 -4.51
C ASP A 88 -2.04 -11.19 -5.01
N GLU A 89 -2.11 -12.36 -4.37
CA GLU A 89 -1.24 -13.49 -4.70
C GLU A 89 -1.89 -14.85 -4.51
N GLY A 90 -1.80 -15.72 -5.53
CA GLY A 90 -1.89 -17.17 -5.41
C GLY A 90 -3.22 -17.74 -4.92
N SER A 91 -3.46 -17.65 -3.61
CA SER A 91 -4.64 -18.16 -2.91
C SER A 91 -5.64 -17.06 -2.58
N GLU A 92 -6.92 -17.40 -2.56
CA GLU A 92 -8.02 -16.46 -2.35
C GLU A 92 -7.90 -15.66 -1.06
N ASP A 93 -7.40 -16.27 0.02
CA ASP A 93 -7.18 -15.64 1.33
C ASP A 93 -6.09 -14.56 1.32
N LYS A 94 -5.33 -14.45 0.23
CA LYS A 94 -4.29 -13.43 0.01
C LYS A 94 -4.68 -12.45 -1.09
N CYS A 95 -5.87 -12.58 -1.66
CA CYS A 95 -6.45 -11.63 -2.60
C CYS A 95 -7.23 -10.56 -1.84
N PHE A 96 -6.50 -9.62 -1.22
CA PHE A 96 -7.08 -8.54 -0.42
C PHE A 96 -7.99 -7.60 -1.24
N SER A 97 -7.90 -7.62 -2.58
CA SER A 97 -8.87 -6.92 -3.43
C SER A 97 -10.32 -7.41 -3.26
N LEU A 98 -10.52 -8.66 -2.81
CA LEU A 98 -11.83 -9.25 -2.56
C LEU A 98 -12.52 -8.59 -1.37
N ILE A 99 -11.74 -8.13 -0.40
CA ILE A 99 -12.20 -7.43 0.81
C ILE A 99 -11.85 -5.93 0.81
N ALA A 100 -11.61 -5.36 -0.38
CA ALA A 100 -11.13 -3.99 -0.52
C ALA A 100 -12.13 -2.95 -0.01
N ASN A 101 -13.43 -3.21 -0.18
CA ASN A 101 -14.49 -2.30 0.24
C ASN A 101 -14.58 -2.23 1.76
N GLU A 102 -14.46 -3.38 2.42
CA GLU A 102 -14.49 -3.60 3.85
C GLU A 102 -13.30 -2.88 4.50
N ILE A 103 -12.09 -3.08 3.97
CA ILE A 103 -10.89 -2.37 4.47
C ILE A 103 -11.01 -0.85 4.23
N HIS A 104 -11.53 -0.42 3.07
CA HIS A 104 -11.70 1.01 2.80
C HIS A 104 -12.73 1.67 3.74
N ALA A 105 -13.87 1.01 3.96
CA ALA A 105 -14.90 1.48 4.88
C ALA A 105 -14.35 1.54 6.31
N TRP A 106 -13.65 0.50 6.73
CA TRP A 106 -13.00 0.45 8.04
C TRP A 106 -11.98 1.57 8.23
N ARG A 107 -11.14 1.85 7.24
CA ARG A 107 -10.22 2.99 7.28
C ARG A 107 -10.95 4.32 7.45
N ASN A 108 -12.08 4.52 6.77
CA ASN A 108 -12.88 5.75 6.93
C ASN A 108 -13.40 5.89 8.36
N THR A 109 -13.86 4.79 8.98
CA THR A 109 -14.24 4.80 10.41
C THR A 109 -13.06 5.16 11.29
N LEU A 110 -11.89 4.52 11.10
CA LEU A 110 -10.68 4.82 11.87
C LEU A 110 -10.29 6.30 11.77
N ALA A 111 -10.32 6.86 10.55
CA ALA A 111 -9.86 8.22 10.27
C ALA A 111 -10.84 9.30 10.74
N HIS A 112 -12.16 9.08 10.68
CA HIS A 112 -13.16 10.12 10.93
C HIS A 112 -13.89 9.97 12.27
N SER A 113 -13.97 8.76 12.82
CA SER A 113 -14.80 8.48 14.01
C SER A 113 -14.01 8.03 15.23
N TRP A 114 -12.67 7.95 15.14
CA TRP A 114 -11.72 7.72 16.24
C TRP A 114 -12.24 6.75 17.34
N LEU A 115 -12.58 5.51 16.94
CA LEU A 115 -12.95 4.37 17.80
C LEU A 115 -14.40 4.32 18.34
N SER A 116 -15.43 4.50 17.51
CA SER A 116 -16.67 3.73 17.75
C SER A 116 -16.57 2.35 17.11
N LEU A 117 -15.89 1.42 17.78
CA LEU A 117 -15.79 0.00 17.43
C LEU A 117 -17.14 -0.76 17.50
N ARG A 118 -18.21 -0.12 17.98
CA ARG A 118 -19.53 -0.75 18.08
C ARG A 118 -20.22 -0.75 16.71
N GLY A 119 -20.12 -1.89 16.03
CA GLY A 119 -20.89 -2.18 14.82
C GLY A 119 -20.07 -2.58 13.59
N HIS A 120 -18.81 -2.98 13.75
CA HIS A 120 -17.98 -3.39 12.62
C HIS A 120 -17.56 -4.85 12.72
N ASP A 121 -17.79 -5.55 11.62
CA ASP A 121 -17.49 -6.95 11.39
C ASP A 121 -16.02 -7.16 10.99
N ILE A 122 -15.07 -6.40 11.55
CA ILE A 122 -13.64 -6.61 11.31
C ILE A 122 -12.88 -6.78 12.62
N ASP A 123 -12.09 -7.84 12.71
CA ASP A 123 -11.18 -8.11 13.81
C ASP A 123 -9.79 -8.53 13.29
N TYR A 124 -8.78 -8.51 14.16
CA TYR A 124 -7.39 -8.75 13.79
C TYR A 124 -6.83 -10.00 14.47
N GLU A 125 -6.33 -10.93 13.67
CA GLU A 125 -5.70 -12.15 14.18
C GLU A 125 -4.30 -12.35 13.58
N TYR A 126 -3.27 -11.95 14.34
CA TYR A 126 -1.88 -12.01 13.91
C TYR A 126 -1.30 -13.44 13.78
N GLY A 127 -1.91 -14.41 14.47
CA GLY A 127 -1.46 -15.81 14.50
C GLY A 127 -2.12 -16.69 13.43
N MET A 128 -3.15 -16.20 12.75
CA MET A 128 -3.87 -16.92 11.72
C MET A 128 -2.97 -17.19 10.49
N PRO A 129 -2.95 -18.41 9.91
CA PRO A 129 -2.11 -18.70 8.75
C PRO A 129 -2.60 -18.06 7.44
N LYS A 130 -3.88 -17.64 7.40
CA LYS A 130 -4.52 -17.01 6.24
C LYS A 130 -4.36 -15.49 6.23
N GLY A 131 -4.39 -14.87 5.05
CA GLY A 131 -4.38 -13.40 4.96
C GLY A 131 -5.65 -12.78 5.54
N PHE A 132 -6.82 -13.34 5.18
CA PHE A 132 -8.09 -13.03 5.80
C PHE A 132 -9.03 -14.25 5.77
N GLU A 133 -10.04 -14.24 6.64
CA GLU A 133 -11.18 -15.15 6.54
C GLU A 133 -12.41 -14.59 7.25
N GLU A 134 -13.59 -15.01 6.81
CA GLU A 134 -14.85 -14.67 7.47
C GLU A 134 -15.26 -15.80 8.42
N ARG A 135 -15.54 -15.46 9.68
CA ARG A 135 -16.05 -16.40 10.70
C ARG A 135 -17.26 -15.77 11.37
N GLU A 136 -18.40 -16.47 11.33
CA GLU A 136 -19.62 -16.06 12.03
C GLU A 136 -20.05 -14.61 11.70
N GLY A 137 -19.80 -14.17 10.45
CA GLY A 137 -20.13 -12.82 9.98
C GLY A 137 -19.10 -11.74 10.34
N THR A 138 -17.98 -12.09 11.00
CA THR A 138 -16.84 -11.20 11.23
C THR A 138 -15.68 -11.56 10.30
N LEU A 139 -15.15 -10.56 9.61
CA LEU A 139 -13.93 -10.62 8.81
C LEU A 139 -12.70 -10.50 9.71
N TYR A 140 -11.98 -11.60 9.87
CA TYR A 140 -10.68 -11.62 10.52
C TYR A 140 -9.58 -11.34 9.50
N ILE A 141 -8.70 -10.40 9.79
CA ILE A 141 -7.55 -10.07 8.94
C ILE A 141 -6.26 -10.34 9.71
N ASN A 142 -5.26 -10.95 9.05
CA ASN A 142 -3.91 -11.05 9.60
C ASN A 142 -3.08 -9.84 9.13
N PRO A 143 -2.78 -8.87 10.02
CA PRO A 143 -2.10 -7.66 9.60
C PRO A 143 -0.64 -7.89 9.18
N LYS A 144 0.00 -8.96 9.66
CA LYS A 144 1.37 -9.33 9.26
C LYS A 144 1.42 -9.80 7.81
N ILE A 145 0.46 -10.64 7.40
CA ILE A 145 0.39 -11.12 6.02
C ILE A 145 0.05 -9.97 5.07
N TYR A 146 -0.91 -9.13 5.46
CA TYR A 146 -1.28 -7.95 4.67
C TYR A 146 -0.08 -6.99 4.47
N LEU A 147 0.65 -6.69 5.56
CA LEU A 147 1.87 -5.88 5.51
C LEU A 147 2.95 -6.50 4.63
N ASP A 148 3.21 -7.80 4.80
CA ASP A 148 4.24 -8.50 4.04
C ASP A 148 3.96 -8.45 2.53
N LEU A 149 2.73 -8.73 2.11
CA LEU A 149 2.32 -8.65 0.70
C LEU A 149 2.46 -7.22 0.16
N TYR A 150 2.01 -6.22 0.92
CA TYR A 150 2.20 -4.82 0.58
C TYR A 150 3.68 -4.45 0.39
N LEU A 151 4.56 -4.83 1.32
CA LEU A 151 6.00 -4.52 1.22
C LEU A 151 6.66 -5.27 0.07
N ARG A 152 6.22 -6.49 -0.23
CA ARG A 152 6.72 -7.27 -1.37
C ARG A 152 6.42 -6.60 -2.71
N ALA A 153 5.33 -5.87 -2.85
CA ALA A 153 5.03 -5.08 -4.05
C ALA A 153 6.16 -4.07 -4.39
N PHE A 154 6.81 -3.49 -3.38
CA PHE A 154 7.94 -2.58 -3.56
C PHE A 154 9.26 -3.33 -3.72
N ASN A 155 9.54 -4.33 -2.87
CA ASN A 155 10.82 -5.07 -2.88
C ASN A 155 11.04 -5.88 -4.16
N SER A 156 9.96 -6.37 -4.78
CA SER A 156 10.03 -7.11 -6.05
C SER A 156 10.20 -6.21 -7.28
N ASN A 157 10.28 -4.89 -7.09
CA ASN A 157 10.26 -3.88 -8.16
C ASN A 157 9.01 -3.93 -9.06
N ARG A 158 7.94 -4.65 -8.69
CA ARG A 158 6.70 -4.76 -9.51
C ARG A 158 6.18 -3.38 -9.90
N ILE A 159 6.07 -2.47 -8.92
CA ILE A 159 5.58 -1.10 -9.13
C ILE A 159 6.54 -0.30 -10.04
N LEU A 160 7.85 -0.38 -9.81
CA LEU A 160 8.84 0.33 -10.64
C LEU A 160 8.88 -0.22 -12.07
N LEU A 161 8.72 -1.53 -12.27
CA LEU A 161 8.61 -2.15 -13.58
C LEU A 161 7.35 -1.69 -14.31
N TYR A 162 6.22 -1.55 -13.59
CA TYR A 162 4.99 -0.99 -14.12
C TYR A 162 5.21 0.46 -14.61
N VAL A 163 5.74 1.33 -13.77
CA VAL A 163 6.06 2.73 -14.12
C VAL A 163 6.98 2.81 -15.32
N ASN A 164 7.94 1.90 -15.43
CA ASN A 164 8.87 1.88 -16.56
C ASN A 164 8.23 1.54 -17.90
N ARG A 165 7.07 0.86 -17.89
CA ARG A 165 6.31 0.46 -19.08
C ARG A 165 5.17 1.42 -19.43
N MET A 166 4.90 2.44 -18.60
CA MET A 166 3.88 3.45 -18.90
C MET A 166 4.23 4.22 -20.18
N SER A 167 3.22 4.43 -21.02
CA SER A 167 3.33 5.24 -22.24
C SER A 167 3.23 6.73 -21.92
N GLU A 168 3.64 7.60 -22.85
CA GLU A 168 3.44 9.05 -22.71
C GLU A 168 1.96 9.41 -22.49
N ALA A 169 1.05 8.69 -23.13
CA ALA A 169 -0.39 8.89 -22.98
C ALA A 169 -0.91 8.53 -21.58
N ASP A 170 -0.23 7.62 -20.87
CA ASP A 170 -0.55 7.29 -19.47
C ASP A 170 0.00 8.37 -18.53
N LEU A 171 1.19 8.90 -18.84
CA LEU A 171 1.86 9.94 -18.06
C LEU A 171 1.17 11.30 -18.15
N LEU A 172 0.49 11.61 -19.26
CA LEU A 172 -0.25 12.86 -19.47
C LEU A 172 -1.63 12.89 -18.81
N LYS A 173 -2.09 11.76 -18.25
CA LYS A 173 -3.35 11.64 -17.51
C LYS A 173 -3.17 11.68 -15.99
N ALA A 174 -1.92 11.61 -15.52
CA ALA A 174 -1.53 11.54 -14.11
C ALA A 174 -1.35 12.93 -13.49
#